data_AF-A0A178VYI4-F1
#
_entry.id   AF-A0A178VYI4-F1
#
_cell.length_a   1.000
_cell.length_b   1.000
_cell.length_c   1.000
_cell.angle_alpha   90.00
_cell.angle_beta   90.00
_cell.angle_gamma   90.00
#
_symmetry.space_group_name_H-M   'P 1'
#
loop_
_entity.id
_entity.type
_entity.pdbx_description
1 polymer ?
#
loop_
_entity_poly.entity_id
_entity_poly.type
_entity_poly.pdbx_seq_one_letter_code
_entity_poly.pdbx_strand_id
1 'polypeptide(L)'
;MSLTLEFLLLLIVLILSHHAHSGSIVKFLPGFEGPLPFELETGYIGIGEEEEVQLFYYFIKSEKNPEEDPLLLWLSGGPGCSSLTGLLFENGPVALKFEVYNGSVPSLVSTTYSWTKMANIIFLDQPVGSGFSYSRTPLVDKISDTGEVKRIYEFLQKWLSKHQQFFSNPFYVGGDSYSGMIVPPLVQEIAKGMFFNHIDQSPYSFL
;
A
#
# COMPACT_ATOMS: atom_id res chain seq x y z
N MET A 1 -6.70 31.26 32.52
CA MET A 1 -6.94 31.11 31.08
C MET A 1 -8.42 30.79 30.91
N SER A 2 -9.15 31.38 29.96
CA SER A 2 -10.58 31.10 29.80
C SER A 2 -10.78 29.66 29.30
N LEU A 3 -11.80 28.95 29.80
CA LEU A 3 -12.17 27.59 29.34
C LEU A 3 -12.34 27.53 27.81
N THR A 4 -12.79 28.63 27.21
CA THR A 4 -12.92 28.78 25.75
C THR A 4 -11.58 28.79 25.01
N LEU A 5 -10.53 29.35 25.61
CA LEU A 5 -9.19 29.39 25.03
C LEU A 5 -8.51 28.02 25.12
N GLU A 6 -8.74 27.28 26.21
CA GLU A 6 -8.30 25.89 26.36
C GLU A 6 -8.95 24.98 25.32
N PHE A 7 -10.27 25.11 25.09
CA PHE A 7 -10.98 24.34 24.09
C PHE A 7 -10.52 24.66 22.66
N LEU A 8 -10.26 25.93 22.37
CA LEU A 8 -9.73 26.37 21.08
C LEU A 8 -8.30 25.84 20.85
N LEU A 9 -7.43 25.90 21.87
CA LEU A 9 -6.09 25.31 21.83
C LEU A 9 -6.14 23.80 21.62
N LEU A 10 -7.07 23.09 22.26
CA LEU A 10 -7.24 21.65 22.09
C LEU A 10 -7.68 21.30 20.66
N LEU A 11 -8.62 22.07 20.09
CA LEU A 11 -9.05 21.92 18.69
C LEU A 11 -7.90 22.21 17.72
N ILE A 12 -7.11 23.24 17.98
CA ILE A 12 -5.94 23.58 17.16
C ILE A 12 -4.88 22.47 17.25
N VAL A 13 -4.62 21.90 18.44
CA VAL A 13 -3.71 20.77 18.62
C VAL A 13 -4.23 19.53 17.88
N LEU A 14 -5.53 19.25 17.92
CA LEU A 14 -6.16 18.14 17.18
C LEU A 14 -6.06 18.34 15.65
N ILE A 15 -6.20 19.57 15.17
CA ILE A 15 -6.06 19.93 13.75
C ILE A 15 -4.58 19.90 13.32
N LEU A 16 -3.65 20.25 14.23
CA LEU A 16 -2.21 20.26 14.01
C LEU A 16 -1.51 18.93 14.32
N SER A 17 -2.23 17.91 14.81
CA SER A 17 -1.77 16.52 14.77
C SER A 17 -1.69 16.07 13.32
N HIS A 18 -0.68 16.56 12.61
CA HIS A 18 -0.21 15.98 11.38
C HIS A 18 0.02 14.50 11.66
N HIS A 19 -0.83 13.64 11.09
CA HIS A 19 -0.47 12.24 10.96
C HIS A 19 0.86 12.22 10.25
N ALA A 20 1.91 11.75 10.92
CA ALA A 20 3.20 11.58 10.30
C ALA A 20 2.99 10.71 9.05
N HIS A 21 3.13 11.32 7.88
CA HIS A 21 3.04 10.62 6.62
C HIS A 21 4.35 9.85 6.47
N SER A 22 4.32 8.56 6.77
CA SER A 22 5.49 7.67 6.68
C SER A 22 5.73 7.19 5.25
N GLY A 23 5.45 8.03 4.25
CA GLY A 23 5.73 7.81 2.84
C GLY A 23 6.94 8.63 2.39
N SER A 24 7.80 8.05 1.56
CA SER A 24 8.98 8.70 1.00
C SER A 24 9.05 8.46 -0.50
N ILE A 25 9.23 9.54 -1.26
CA ILE A 25 9.47 9.45 -2.70
C ILE A 25 10.90 8.96 -2.96
N VAL A 26 11.01 7.87 -3.70
CA VAL A 26 12.28 7.27 -4.15
C VAL A 26 12.60 7.81 -5.53
N LYS A 27 13.67 8.61 -5.64
CA LYS A 27 14.12 9.17 -6.93
C LYS A 27 15.19 8.32 -7.63
N PHE A 28 15.90 7.49 -6.87
CA PHE A 28 17.04 6.69 -7.35
C PHE A 28 16.99 5.31 -6.69
N LEU A 29 17.25 4.27 -7.47
CA LEU A 29 17.43 2.90 -6.98
C LEU A 29 18.85 2.42 -7.26
N PRO A 30 19.54 1.76 -6.30
CA PRO A 30 20.78 1.08 -6.59
C PRO A 30 20.60 0.09 -7.74
N GLY A 31 21.50 0.14 -8.73
CA GLY A 31 21.44 -0.71 -9.92
C GLY A 31 20.62 -0.13 -11.07
N PHE A 32 19.82 0.92 -10.88
CA PHE A 32 19.13 1.63 -11.97
C PHE A 32 19.97 2.81 -12.45
N GLU A 33 20.11 2.99 -13.77
CA GLU A 33 20.89 4.08 -14.34
C GLU A 33 20.08 5.39 -14.35
N GLY A 34 20.53 6.38 -13.56
CA GLY A 34 19.90 7.70 -13.49
C GLY A 34 18.67 7.76 -12.56
N PRO A 35 17.89 8.86 -12.62
CA PRO A 35 16.65 8.98 -11.86
C PRO A 35 15.57 8.05 -12.42
N LEU A 36 14.65 7.60 -11.55
CA LEU A 36 13.51 6.79 -11.98
C LEU A 36 12.60 7.61 -12.91
N PRO A 37 12.14 7.04 -14.04
CA PRO A 37 11.24 7.71 -14.97
C PRO A 37 9.77 7.68 -14.53
N PHE A 38 9.48 7.12 -13.35
CA PHE A 38 8.17 7.01 -12.73
C PHE A 38 8.26 7.45 -11.26
N GLU A 39 7.13 7.87 -10.69
CA GLU A 39 7.06 8.19 -9.26
C GLU A 39 6.84 6.91 -8.45
N LEU A 40 7.89 6.50 -7.72
CA LEU A 40 7.84 5.47 -6.71
C LEU A 40 7.80 6.12 -5.33
N GLU A 41 6.77 5.79 -4.56
CA GLU A 41 6.69 6.08 -3.13
C GLU A 41 6.80 4.76 -2.35
N THR A 42 7.53 4.78 -1.25
CA THR A 42 7.53 3.66 -0.30
C THR A 42 7.19 4.15 1.09
N GLY A 43 6.55 3.30 1.88
CA GLY A 43 6.15 3.72 3.22
C GLY A 43 5.55 2.61 4.07
N TYR A 44 5.14 3.00 5.29
CA TYR A 44 4.47 2.13 6.23
C TYR A 44 3.08 2.65 6.59
N ILE A 45 2.14 1.73 6.74
CA ILE A 45 0.84 1.97 7.37
C ILE A 45 0.74 1.08 8.61
N GLY A 46 0.47 1.72 9.74
CA GLY A 46 0.25 1.08 11.02
C GLY A 46 -1.15 0.47 11.12
N ILE A 47 -1.24 -0.79 11.53
CA ILE A 47 -2.47 -1.60 11.62
C ILE A 47 -2.70 -1.99 13.07
N GLY A 48 -3.96 -1.92 13.51
CA GLY A 48 -4.39 -2.04 14.90
C GLY A 48 -4.45 -0.68 15.63
N GLU A 49 -5.04 -0.69 16.82
CA GLU A 49 -5.29 0.52 17.62
C GLU A 49 -3.97 1.16 18.07
N GLU A 50 -3.03 0.33 18.54
CA GLU A 50 -1.69 0.75 18.93
C GLU A 50 -0.69 0.53 17.78
N GLU A 51 -1.16 0.51 16.53
CA GLU A 51 -0.43 0.24 15.28
C GLU A 51 0.64 -0.88 15.43
N GLU A 52 0.26 -1.99 16.05
CA GLU A 52 1.15 -3.09 16.46
C GLU A 52 1.80 -3.78 15.26
N VAL A 53 1.19 -3.67 14.08
CA VAL A 53 1.73 -4.16 12.80
C VAL A 53 2.01 -2.98 11.88
N GLN A 54 3.14 -3.01 11.18
CA GLN A 54 3.54 -2.02 10.20
C GLN A 54 3.66 -2.70 8.85
N LEU A 55 2.69 -2.44 7.96
CA LEU A 55 2.69 -2.98 6.61
C LEU A 55 3.41 -2.03 5.66
N PHE A 56 4.40 -2.57 4.96
CA PHE A 56 5.20 -1.84 3.98
C PHE A 56 4.56 -1.90 2.60
N TYR A 57 4.60 -0.78 1.88
CA TYR A 57 4.10 -0.70 0.51
C TYR A 57 5.12 -0.06 -0.43
N TYR A 58 5.04 -0.46 -1.70
CA TYR A 58 5.59 0.26 -2.84
C TYR A 58 4.41 0.77 -3.65
N PHE A 59 4.27 2.09 -3.77
CA PHE A 59 3.24 2.71 -4.57
C PHE A 59 3.88 3.34 -5.80
N ILE A 60 3.37 2.98 -6.98
CA ILE A 60 3.82 3.55 -8.25
C ILE A 60 2.62 4.15 -8.95
N LYS A 61 2.72 5.44 -9.29
CA LYS A 61 1.67 6.13 -10.05
C LYS A 61 1.60 5.64 -11.49
N SER A 62 0.42 5.74 -12.07
CA SER A 62 0.26 5.51 -13.51
C SER A 62 1.15 6.47 -14.30
N GLU A 63 1.83 5.94 -15.32
CA GLU A 63 2.66 6.70 -16.26
C GLU A 63 1.81 7.51 -17.25
N LYS A 64 0.51 7.22 -17.38
CA LYS A 64 -0.38 7.86 -18.34
C LYS A 64 -1.19 8.99 -17.71
N ASN A 65 -2.21 8.68 -16.89
CA ASN A 65 -3.00 9.68 -16.18
C ASN A 65 -3.32 9.17 -14.75
N PRO A 66 -2.47 9.43 -13.75
CA PRO A 66 -2.66 8.89 -12.41
C PRO A 66 -3.95 9.38 -11.71
N GLU A 67 -4.53 10.52 -12.13
CA GLU A 67 -5.78 11.03 -11.55
C GLU A 67 -7.02 10.26 -12.03
N GLU A 68 -6.97 9.64 -13.21
CA GLU A 68 -8.12 8.93 -13.81
C GLU A 68 -7.90 7.42 -13.91
N ASP A 69 -6.65 6.99 -14.06
CA ASP A 69 -6.31 5.58 -14.25
C ASP A 69 -6.58 4.78 -12.98
N PRO A 70 -6.98 3.50 -13.09
CA PRO A 70 -7.36 2.68 -11.93
C PRO A 70 -6.30 2.62 -10.83
N LEU A 71 -6.74 2.50 -9.58
CA LEU A 71 -5.92 2.09 -8.45
C LEU A 71 -6.00 0.56 -8.28
N LEU A 72 -4.85 -0.10 -8.35
CA LEU A 72 -4.72 -1.55 -8.23
C LEU A 72 -3.92 -1.88 -6.97
N LEU A 73 -4.51 -2.67 -6.07
CA LEU A 73 -3.76 -3.37 -5.03
C LEU A 73 -3.23 -4.70 -5.60
N TRP A 74 -1.90 -4.89 -5.57
CA TRP A 74 -1.23 -6.13 -5.95
C TRP A 74 -0.70 -6.87 -4.73
N LEU A 75 -1.07 -8.14 -4.61
CA LEU A 75 -0.70 -9.04 -3.52
C LEU A 75 0.08 -10.26 -4.04
N SER A 76 1.35 -10.39 -3.68
CA SER A 76 2.08 -11.63 -3.96
C SER A 76 1.74 -12.74 -2.96
N GLY A 77 1.81 -13.99 -3.44
CA GLY A 77 1.36 -15.17 -2.70
C GLY A 77 2.39 -15.75 -1.72
N GLY A 78 2.60 -17.07 -1.79
CA GLY A 78 3.44 -17.83 -0.86
C GLY A 78 2.64 -18.85 -0.04
N PRO A 79 2.10 -18.49 1.14
CA PRO A 79 2.04 -17.16 1.77
C PRO A 79 3.39 -16.65 2.29
N GLY A 80 3.55 -15.32 2.40
CA GLY A 80 4.75 -14.71 2.98
C GLY A 80 5.72 -14.09 1.97
N CYS A 81 5.45 -14.21 0.66
CA CYS A 81 6.31 -13.61 -0.35
C CYS A 81 6.13 -12.08 -0.37
N SER A 82 7.23 -11.36 -0.56
CA SER A 82 7.18 -9.90 -0.74
C SER A 82 6.57 -9.56 -2.11
N SER A 83 5.71 -8.55 -2.16
CA SER A 83 5.18 -8.02 -3.43
C SER A 83 6.23 -7.27 -4.25
N LEU A 84 7.46 -7.11 -3.73
CA LEU A 84 8.63 -6.74 -4.52
C LEU A 84 8.89 -7.73 -5.66
N THR A 85 8.46 -9.00 -5.54
CA THR A 85 8.56 -9.95 -6.64
C THR A 85 7.68 -9.54 -7.81
N GLY A 86 6.43 -9.15 -7.56
CA GLY A 86 5.54 -8.62 -8.59
C GLY A 86 6.11 -7.37 -9.26
N LEU A 87 6.69 -6.49 -8.45
CA LEU A 87 7.33 -5.26 -8.94
C LEU A 87 8.53 -5.57 -9.86
N LEU A 88 9.43 -6.47 -9.47
CA LEU A 88 10.70 -6.71 -10.19
C LEU A 88 10.65 -7.79 -11.29
N PHE A 89 9.69 -8.71 -11.23
CA PHE A 89 9.67 -9.90 -12.09
C PHE A 89 8.39 -10.08 -12.88
N GLU A 90 7.34 -9.33 -12.58
CA GLU A 90 6.02 -9.55 -13.19
C GLU A 90 5.50 -8.29 -13.89
N ASN A 91 4.90 -7.36 -13.15
CA ASN A 91 4.09 -6.29 -13.71
C ASN A 91 4.53 -4.86 -13.30
N GLY A 92 5.58 -4.71 -12.50
CA GLY A 92 6.16 -3.39 -12.19
C GLY A 92 6.97 -2.77 -13.35
N PRO A 93 7.39 -1.50 -13.25
CA PRO A 93 8.06 -0.74 -14.32
C PRO A 93 9.57 -0.96 -14.40
N VAL A 94 10.12 -1.74 -13.48
CA VAL A 94 11.55 -2.02 -13.39
C VAL A 94 11.77 -3.52 -13.22
N ALA A 95 12.80 -4.05 -13.87
CA ALA A 95 13.15 -5.46 -13.82
C ALA A 95 14.62 -5.65 -13.48
N LEU A 96 14.94 -6.79 -12.85
CA LEU A 96 16.32 -7.22 -12.69
C LEU A 96 16.88 -7.68 -14.03
N LYS A 97 18.07 -7.17 -14.39
CA LYS A 97 18.81 -7.65 -15.54
C LYS A 97 19.41 -9.01 -15.21
N PHE A 98 18.96 -10.06 -15.91
CA PHE A 98 19.44 -11.42 -15.69
C PHE A 98 20.84 -11.60 -16.29
N GLU A 99 21.85 -11.42 -15.44
CA GLU A 99 23.26 -11.62 -15.74
C GLU A 99 23.88 -12.55 -14.68
N VAL A 100 25.03 -13.15 -15.01
CA VAL A 100 25.76 -13.98 -14.03
C VAL A 100 26.18 -13.09 -12.87
N TYR A 101 25.74 -13.44 -11.65
CA TYR A 101 26.05 -12.67 -10.46
C TYR A 101 27.56 -12.65 -10.23
N ASN A 102 28.14 -11.44 -10.23
CA ASN A 102 29.57 -11.19 -10.12
C ASN A 102 29.96 -10.57 -8.76
N GLY A 103 29.02 -10.50 -7.81
CA GLY A 103 29.23 -9.87 -6.49
C GLY A 103 28.89 -8.38 -6.42
N SER A 104 28.57 -7.70 -7.54
CA SER A 104 28.13 -6.30 -7.53
C SER A 104 26.64 -6.15 -7.25
N VAL A 105 26.16 -4.91 -7.06
CA VAL A 105 24.72 -4.62 -7.05
C VAL A 105 24.11 -5.08 -8.38
N PRO A 106 23.02 -5.87 -8.37
CA PRO A 106 22.34 -6.27 -9.59
C PRO A 106 21.86 -5.05 -10.38
N SER A 107 22.02 -5.09 -11.70
CA SER A 107 21.53 -4.04 -12.58
C SER A 107 20.00 -4.11 -12.71
N LEU A 108 19.36 -2.95 -12.68
CA LEU A 108 17.93 -2.76 -12.89
C LEU A 108 17.71 -2.04 -14.22
N VAL A 109 16.68 -2.43 -14.95
CA VAL A 109 16.30 -1.87 -16.24
C VAL A 109 14.80 -1.58 -16.30
N SER A 110 14.39 -0.56 -17.04
CA SER A 110 12.96 -0.33 -17.29
C SER A 110 12.36 -1.43 -18.14
N THR A 111 11.08 -1.73 -17.91
CA THR A 111 10.30 -2.66 -18.73
C THR A 111 9.26 -1.93 -19.56
N THR A 112 8.98 -2.45 -20.76
CA THR A 112 7.94 -1.93 -21.67
C THR A 112 6.56 -2.58 -21.47
N TYR A 113 6.44 -3.60 -20.61
CA TYR A 113 5.22 -4.37 -20.38
C TYR A 113 4.61 -4.15 -18.99
N SER A 114 5.06 -3.12 -18.29
CA SER A 114 4.52 -2.79 -16.97
C SER A 114 3.04 -2.41 -17.02
N TRP A 115 2.32 -2.82 -15.98
CA TRP A 115 0.93 -2.42 -15.78
C TRP A 115 0.82 -0.98 -15.27
N THR A 116 1.89 -0.37 -14.76
CA THR A 116 1.92 1.05 -14.39
C THR A 116 1.73 1.98 -15.58
N LYS A 117 1.79 1.47 -16.81
CA LYS A 117 1.41 2.21 -18.00
C LYS A 117 -0.06 2.62 -18.04
N MET A 118 -0.91 1.97 -17.26
CA MET A 118 -2.37 2.17 -17.29
C MET A 118 -3.01 2.10 -15.89
N ALA A 119 -2.23 2.03 -14.82
CA ALA A 119 -2.76 1.90 -13.46
C ALA A 119 -1.79 2.49 -12.43
N ASN A 120 -2.35 3.06 -11.37
CA ASN A 120 -1.66 3.30 -10.13
C ASN A 120 -1.59 1.97 -9.37
N ILE A 121 -0.42 1.51 -8.94
CA ILE A 121 -0.28 0.19 -8.32
C ILE A 121 0.32 0.29 -6.92
N ILE A 122 -0.37 -0.28 -5.94
CA ILE A 122 0.13 -0.53 -4.59
C ILE A 122 0.60 -1.99 -4.53
N PHE A 123 1.90 -2.21 -4.46
CA PHE A 123 2.49 -3.51 -4.12
C PHE A 123 2.60 -3.60 -2.59
N LEU A 124 1.81 -4.47 -1.98
CA LEU A 124 1.74 -4.57 -0.52
C LEU A 124 2.50 -5.80 -0.02
N ASP A 125 3.45 -5.59 0.89
CA ASP A 125 4.08 -6.68 1.61
C ASP A 125 3.15 -7.17 2.74
N GLN A 126 2.55 -8.34 2.54
CA GLN A 126 1.64 -8.97 3.51
C GLN A 126 1.79 -10.50 3.46
N PRO A 127 1.48 -11.25 4.54
CA PRO A 127 1.15 -10.78 5.90
C PRO A 127 2.35 -10.15 6.61
N VAL A 128 2.21 -9.83 7.90
CA VAL A 128 3.35 -9.39 8.73
C VAL A 128 4.51 -10.39 8.67
N GLY A 129 5.74 -9.87 8.49
CA GLY A 129 6.94 -10.68 8.26
C GLY A 129 7.27 -10.90 6.77
N SER A 130 6.34 -10.62 5.84
CA SER A 130 6.65 -10.57 4.41
C SER A 130 7.49 -9.34 4.08
N GLY A 131 8.56 -9.52 3.31
CA GLY A 131 9.39 -8.41 2.82
C GLY A 131 9.85 -7.48 3.94
N PHE A 132 9.41 -6.22 3.89
CA PHE A 132 9.74 -5.22 4.91
C PHE A 132 8.66 -5.01 5.97
N SER A 133 7.54 -5.71 5.90
CA SER A 133 6.46 -5.62 6.90
C SER A 133 6.84 -6.29 8.21
N TYR A 134 6.58 -5.65 9.34
CA TYR A 134 7.00 -6.13 10.67
C TYR A 134 5.97 -5.84 11.76
N SER A 135 6.16 -6.46 12.93
CA SER A 135 5.37 -6.15 14.13
C SER A 135 6.23 -5.47 15.19
N ARG A 136 5.61 -4.51 15.89
CA ARG A 136 6.16 -3.82 17.06
C ARG A 136 5.96 -4.61 18.36
N THR A 137 5.11 -5.64 18.33
CA THR A 137 4.81 -6.48 19.50
C THR A 137 5.10 -7.95 19.21
N PRO A 138 5.59 -8.72 20.20
CA PRO A 138 5.84 -10.16 20.01
C PRO A 138 4.56 -11.00 19.86
N LEU A 139 3.40 -10.42 20.18
CA LEU A 139 2.08 -11.03 20.08
C LEU A 139 1.39 -10.57 18.79
N VAL A 140 1.86 -11.01 17.64
CA VAL A 140 0.97 -11.01 16.48
C VAL A 140 0.00 -12.17 16.67
N ASP A 141 -1.30 -11.88 16.68
CA ASP A 141 -2.35 -12.89 16.69
C ASP A 141 -2.07 -14.03 15.71
N LYS A 142 -2.63 -15.20 16.03
CA LYS A 142 -2.57 -16.39 15.17
C LYS A 142 -2.89 -16.02 13.71
N ILE A 143 -1.92 -16.24 12.82
CA ILE A 143 -2.04 -15.97 11.39
C ILE A 143 -3.22 -16.78 10.85
N SER A 144 -4.12 -16.11 10.14
CA SER A 144 -5.29 -16.71 9.48
C SER A 144 -5.69 -15.85 8.28
N ASP A 145 -6.23 -16.47 7.24
CA ASP A 145 -6.66 -15.76 6.04
C ASP A 145 -7.70 -14.68 6.35
N THR A 146 -8.63 -14.95 7.27
CA THR A 146 -9.65 -13.98 7.69
C THR A 146 -9.08 -12.83 8.51
N GLY A 147 -8.08 -13.09 9.36
CA GLY A 147 -7.34 -12.05 10.06
C GLY A 147 -6.57 -11.17 9.07
N GLU A 148 -5.97 -11.77 8.06
CA GLU A 148 -5.20 -11.03 7.05
C GLU A 148 -6.08 -10.15 6.17
N VAL A 149 -7.23 -10.66 5.72
CA VAL A 149 -8.23 -9.85 5.00
C VAL A 149 -8.61 -8.59 5.77
N LYS A 150 -8.83 -8.68 7.09
CA LYS A 150 -9.16 -7.52 7.92
C LYS A 150 -8.01 -6.51 8.00
N ARG A 151 -6.77 -6.99 8.12
CA ARG A 151 -5.57 -6.13 8.16
C ARG A 151 -5.35 -5.41 6.84
N ILE A 152 -5.51 -6.10 5.72
CA ILE A 152 -5.39 -5.49 4.39
C ILE A 152 -6.53 -4.49 4.15
N TYR A 153 -7.75 -4.79 4.61
CA TYR A 153 -8.86 -3.85 4.53
C TYR A 153 -8.58 -2.57 5.35
N GLU A 154 -8.11 -2.70 6.60
CA GLU A 154 -7.70 -1.57 7.43
C GLU A 154 -6.54 -0.78 6.81
N PHE A 155 -5.56 -1.49 6.21
CA PHE A 155 -4.48 -0.87 5.45
C PHE A 155 -5.03 0.02 4.35
N LEU A 156 -5.97 -0.47 3.53
CA LEU A 156 -6.55 0.30 2.43
C LEU A 156 -7.26 1.55 2.94
N GLN A 157 -8.05 1.44 4.01
CA GLN A 157 -8.75 2.57 4.62
C GLN A 157 -7.76 3.65 5.10
N LYS A 158 -6.72 3.23 5.84
CA LYS A 158 -5.69 4.14 6.37
C LYS A 158 -4.77 4.69 5.28
N TRP A 159 -4.50 3.93 4.22
CA TRP A 159 -3.70 4.39 3.10
C TRP A 159 -4.47 5.43 2.27
N LEU A 160 -5.73 5.16 1.93
CA LEU A 160 -6.57 6.09 1.17
C LEU A 160 -6.86 7.39 1.95
N SER A 161 -6.99 7.33 3.28
CA SER A 161 -7.15 8.55 4.09
C SER A 161 -5.94 9.49 4.00
N LYS A 162 -4.74 8.94 3.75
CA LYS A 162 -3.49 9.67 3.49
C LYS A 162 -3.27 10.03 2.01
N HIS A 163 -4.01 9.41 1.09
CA HIS A 163 -3.88 9.57 -0.37
C HIS A 163 -5.25 9.85 -1.01
N GLN A 164 -5.93 10.86 -0.50
CA GLN A 164 -7.33 11.17 -0.82
C GLN A 164 -7.57 11.44 -2.31
N GLN A 165 -6.53 11.83 -3.05
CA GLN A 165 -6.59 12.03 -4.49
C GLN A 165 -6.98 10.76 -5.27
N PHE A 166 -6.82 9.56 -4.69
CA PHE A 166 -7.17 8.31 -5.35
C PHE A 166 -8.59 7.80 -5.04
N PHE A 167 -9.39 8.53 -4.26
CA PHE A 167 -10.74 8.08 -3.88
C PHE A 167 -11.68 7.89 -5.08
N SER A 168 -11.52 8.70 -6.13
CA SER A 168 -12.36 8.62 -7.33
C SER A 168 -11.88 7.60 -8.35
N ASN A 169 -10.68 7.04 -8.18
CA ASN A 169 -10.11 6.12 -9.15
C ASN A 169 -10.86 4.77 -9.10
N PRO A 170 -11.16 4.15 -10.24
CA PRO A 170 -11.65 2.77 -10.26
C PRO A 170 -10.69 1.86 -9.48
N PHE A 171 -11.22 1.10 -8.51
CA PHE A 171 -10.39 0.28 -7.63
C PHE A 171 -10.45 -1.21 -8.00
N TYR A 172 -9.29 -1.85 -8.06
CA TYR A 172 -9.13 -3.28 -8.33
C TYR A 172 -8.19 -3.94 -7.33
N VAL A 173 -8.38 -5.23 -7.10
CA VAL A 173 -7.48 -6.08 -6.31
C VAL A 173 -7.02 -7.23 -7.19
N GLY A 174 -5.71 -7.44 -7.25
CA GLY A 174 -5.08 -8.54 -7.98
C GLY A 174 -3.93 -9.14 -7.18
N GLY A 175 -3.40 -10.24 -7.70
CA GLY A 175 -2.29 -10.93 -7.09
C GLY A 175 -1.96 -12.25 -7.79
N ASP A 176 -0.88 -12.88 -7.35
CA ASP A 176 -0.44 -14.19 -7.84
C ASP A 176 -0.51 -15.27 -6.74
N SER A 177 -0.55 -16.54 -7.15
CA SER A 177 -0.36 -17.69 -6.25
C SER A 177 -1.37 -17.71 -5.07
N TYR A 178 -0.90 -17.86 -3.83
CA TYR A 178 -1.74 -17.96 -2.62
C TYR A 178 -2.63 -16.72 -2.38
N SER A 179 -2.35 -15.59 -3.03
CA SER A 179 -3.27 -14.44 -3.01
C SER A 179 -4.67 -14.81 -3.52
N GLY A 180 -4.82 -15.87 -4.32
CA GLY A 180 -6.13 -16.41 -4.71
C GLY A 180 -7.02 -16.84 -3.54
N MET A 181 -6.44 -17.07 -2.35
CA MET A 181 -7.18 -17.31 -1.10
C MET A 181 -7.57 -16.02 -0.36
N ILE A 182 -6.84 -14.91 -0.62
CA ILE A 182 -6.98 -13.63 0.09
C ILE A 182 -7.83 -12.65 -0.72
N VAL A 183 -7.63 -12.56 -2.04
CA VAL A 183 -8.28 -11.59 -2.93
C VAL A 183 -9.81 -11.74 -2.92
N PRO A 184 -10.42 -12.93 -3.11
CA PRO A 184 -11.87 -13.05 -3.10
C PRO A 184 -12.55 -12.60 -1.79
N PRO A 185 -12.13 -13.06 -0.60
CA PRO A 185 -12.73 -12.58 0.64
C PRO A 185 -12.41 -11.11 0.94
N LEU A 186 -11.26 -10.58 0.50
CA LEU A 186 -10.94 -9.16 0.62
C LEU A 186 -11.90 -8.28 -0.20
N VAL A 187 -12.13 -8.64 -1.47
CA VAL A 187 -13.10 -7.92 -2.33
C VAL A 187 -14.50 -7.99 -1.73
N GLN A 188 -14.89 -9.12 -1.13
CA GLN A 188 -16.16 -9.23 -0.42
C GLN A 188 -16.22 -8.28 0.79
N GLU A 189 -15.14 -8.19 1.58
CA GLU A 189 -15.08 -7.30 2.75
C GLU A 189 -15.18 -5.83 2.35
N ILE A 190 -14.47 -5.44 1.28
CA ILE A 190 -14.53 -4.10 0.70
C ILE A 190 -15.96 -3.77 0.27
N ALA A 191 -16.58 -4.65 -0.53
CA ALA A 191 -17.93 -4.44 -1.00
C ALA A 191 -18.92 -4.23 0.15
N LYS A 192 -18.84 -5.05 1.21
CA LYS A 192 -19.67 -4.86 2.42
C LYS A 192 -19.44 -3.49 3.06
N GLY A 193 -18.18 -3.07 3.21
CA GLY A 193 -17.86 -1.76 3.75
C GLY A 193 -18.47 -0.60 2.95
N MET A 194 -18.41 -0.67 1.63
CA MET A 194 -19.05 0.31 0.73
C MET A 194 -20.58 0.35 0.92
N PHE A 195 -21.23 -0.82 1.00
CA PHE A 195 -22.67 -0.92 1.21
C PHE A 195 -23.11 -0.28 2.55
N PHE A 196 -22.40 -0.54 3.64
CA PHE A 196 -22.75 0.04 4.94
C PHE A 196 -22.49 1.54 5.00
N ASN A 197 -21.41 2.03 4.41
CA ASN A 197 -21.11 3.46 4.33
C ASN A 197 -22.17 4.25 3.54
N HIS A 198 -22.74 3.65 2.49
CA HIS A 198 -23.82 4.26 1.71
C HIS A 198 -25.14 4.37 2.51
N ILE A 199 -25.41 3.44 3.42
CA ILE A 199 -26.63 3.42 4.23
C ILE A 199 -26.52 4.39 5.42
N ASP A 200 -25.35 4.50 6.06
CA ASP A 200 -25.18 5.26 7.31
C ASP A 200 -24.77 6.75 7.12
N GLN A 201 -24.49 7.22 5.90
CA GLN A 201 -24.00 8.60 5.63
C GLN A 201 -22.86 9.05 6.57
N SER A 202 -22.03 8.11 7.03
CA SER A 202 -20.90 8.38 7.93
C SER A 202 -19.82 9.19 7.20
N PRO A 203 -19.18 10.19 7.85
CA PRO A 203 -18.08 10.96 7.25
C PRO A 203 -16.82 10.12 6.96
N TYR A 204 -16.82 8.82 7.31
CA TYR A 204 -15.75 7.86 7.03
C TYR A 204 -16.04 6.94 5.82
N SER A 205 -16.89 7.41 4.91
CA SER A 205 -17.16 6.79 3.60
C SER A 205 -15.89 6.77 2.74
N PHE A 206 -15.09 5.70 2.83
CA PHE A 206 -13.80 5.58 2.15
C PHE A 206 -13.68 4.36 1.24
N LEU A 207 -14.66 4.13 0.38
CA LEU A 207 -14.59 3.42 -0.91
C LEU A 207 -15.99 3.44 -1.55
#